data_AF-A0A7X4CV77-F1
#
_entry.id   AF-A0A7X4CV77-F1
#
_cell.length_a   1.000
_cell.length_b   1.000
_cell.length_c   1.000
_cell.angle_alpha   90.00
_cell.angle_beta   90.00
_cell.angle_gamma   90.00
#
_symmetry.space_group_name_H-M   'P 1'
#
loop_
_entity.id
_entity.type
_entity.pdbx_description
1 polymer ?
#
loop_
_entity_poly.entity_id
_entity_poly.type
_entity_poly.pdbx_seq_one_letter_code
_entity_poly.pdbx_strand_id
1 'polypeptide(L)'
;LLDDPSAAGRLRRITVEIGRSVFHPLDIPQIVEDCFDQALATADAIEEPFEQALFAMVHLPYLQPFDDVNKRVSRLAANMSLIKANLTPLSFVEVPVDLYAEAMYAVYELKQIDLLKDVFIWACERSASRYAAVRQSLGEPNPFRLKHRDALREIVRTMVIEQLGRISAAGRIERWAREHVEADERDRFREVVEDEVLGLHEGNFAR
;
A
#
# COMPACT_ATOMS: atom_id res chain seq x y z
N LEU A 1 17.47 -10.02 -5.41
CA LEU A 1 16.54 -11.01 -4.81
C LEU A 1 17.21 -11.59 -3.57
N LEU A 2 16.46 -12.16 -2.63
CA LEU A 2 17.02 -12.82 -1.44
C LEU A 2 17.95 -13.97 -1.85
N ASP A 3 18.98 -14.24 -1.04
CA ASP A 3 19.93 -15.33 -1.29
C ASP A 3 19.26 -16.71 -1.16
N ASP A 4 18.35 -16.88 -0.20
CA ASP A 4 17.43 -18.03 -0.10
C ASP A 4 16.05 -17.63 -0.65
N PRO A 5 15.63 -18.14 -1.83
CA PRO A 5 14.30 -17.88 -2.37
C PRO A 5 13.15 -18.36 -1.47
N SER A 6 13.39 -19.34 -0.59
CA SER A 6 12.40 -19.86 0.35
C SER A 6 12.26 -19.02 1.62
N ALA A 7 13.10 -18.00 1.81
CA ALA A 7 13.03 -17.13 2.97
C ALA A 7 11.90 -16.09 2.89
N ALA A 8 11.39 -15.80 1.69
CA ALA A 8 10.30 -14.86 1.52
C ALA A 8 9.05 -15.32 2.29
N GLY A 9 8.56 -14.46 3.20
CA GLY A 9 7.37 -14.74 4.02
C GLY A 9 7.62 -15.65 5.23
N ARG A 10 8.88 -15.97 5.56
CA ARG A 10 9.26 -16.80 6.70
C ARG A 10 10.10 -15.98 7.69
N LEU A 11 9.96 -16.27 8.99
CA LEU A 11 10.90 -15.77 9.99
C LEU A 11 12.31 -16.31 9.74
N ARG A 12 13.31 -15.48 10.04
CA ARG A 12 14.71 -15.83 9.81
C ARG A 12 15.16 -16.95 10.74
N ARG A 13 16.11 -17.75 10.23
CA ARG A 13 16.81 -18.79 11.00
C ARG A 13 18.31 -18.54 11.10
N ILE A 14 18.74 -17.39 10.59
CA ILE A 14 20.13 -16.94 10.55
C ILE A 14 20.27 -15.71 11.44
N THR A 15 21.50 -15.44 11.87
CA THR A 15 21.86 -14.15 12.46
C THR A 15 21.89 -13.08 11.37
N VAL A 16 21.49 -11.87 11.71
CA VAL A 16 21.56 -10.70 10.82
C VAL A 16 22.23 -9.55 11.56
N GLU A 17 22.87 -8.67 10.80
CA GLU A 17 23.52 -7.48 11.33
C GLU A 17 22.87 -6.22 10.78
N ILE A 18 22.95 -5.14 11.56
CA ILE A 18 22.54 -3.82 11.11
C ILE A 18 23.79 -3.06 10.68
N GLY A 19 23.93 -2.85 9.38
CA GLY A 19 25.05 -2.09 8.83
C GLY A 19 25.19 -0.71 9.49
N ARG A 20 26.43 -0.34 9.82
CA ARG A 20 26.80 0.93 10.50
C ARG A 20 26.19 1.10 11.90
N SER A 21 25.83 0.01 12.57
CA SER A 21 25.39 0.02 13.95
C SER A 21 26.16 -1.01 14.77
N VAL A 22 26.36 -0.72 16.07
CA VAL A 22 26.92 -1.69 17.04
C VAL A 22 25.84 -2.59 17.66
N PHE A 23 24.58 -2.39 17.27
CA PHE A 23 23.47 -3.21 17.76
C PHE A 23 23.48 -4.60 17.12
N HIS A 24 23.37 -5.61 17.98
CA HIS A 24 23.19 -7.00 17.59
C HIS A 24 21.74 -7.43 17.88
N PRO A 25 20.93 -7.69 16.84
CA PRO A 25 19.59 -8.25 17.00
C PRO A 25 19.64 -9.63 17.68
N LEU A 26 18.51 -10.05 18.25
CA LEU A 26 18.36 -11.40 18.82
C LEU A 26 18.72 -12.48 17.80
N ASP A 27 19.58 -13.42 18.13
CA ASP A 27 20.11 -14.41 17.19
C ASP A 27 19.44 -15.80 17.30
N ILE A 28 18.83 -16.11 18.44
CA ILE A 28 18.15 -17.39 18.68
C ILE A 28 16.78 -17.40 17.95
N PRO A 29 16.56 -18.27 16.95
CA PRO A 29 15.32 -18.25 16.15
C PRO A 29 14.04 -18.45 16.96
N GLN A 30 14.06 -19.33 17.98
CA GLN A 30 12.89 -19.55 18.84
C GLN A 30 12.50 -18.29 19.60
N ILE A 31 13.48 -17.53 20.11
CA ILE A 31 13.21 -16.27 20.83
C ILE A 31 12.69 -15.21 19.85
N VAL A 32 13.21 -15.17 18.62
CA VAL A 32 12.71 -14.27 17.58
C VAL A 32 11.24 -14.58 17.26
N GLU A 33 10.87 -15.86 17.15
CA GLU A 33 9.49 -16.31 16.94
C GLU A 33 8.59 -15.92 18.11
N ASP A 34 8.97 -16.23 19.35
CA ASP A 34 8.21 -15.89 20.55
C ASP A 34 8.01 -14.36 20.68
N CYS A 35 9.06 -13.58 20.40
CA CYS A 35 9.00 -12.12 20.41
C CYS A 35 8.18 -11.55 19.25
N PHE A 36 8.20 -12.20 18.09
CA PHE A 36 7.38 -11.80 16.95
C PHE A 36 5.89 -12.00 17.26
N ASP A 37 5.52 -13.15 17.81
CA ASP A 37 4.15 -13.44 18.22
C ASP A 37 3.68 -12.47 19.31
N GLN A 38 4.53 -12.17 20.30
CA GLN A 38 4.23 -11.16 21.31
C GLN A 38 4.07 -9.77 20.69
N ALA A 39 4.92 -9.39 19.73
CA ALA A 39 4.81 -8.10 19.04
C ALA A 39 3.51 -8.00 18.24
N LEU A 40 3.08 -9.08 17.56
CA LEU A 40 1.81 -9.13 16.86
C LEU A 40 0.62 -9.02 17.81
N ALA A 41 0.62 -9.77 18.92
CA ALA A 41 -0.42 -9.69 19.93
C ALA A 41 -0.52 -8.30 20.58
N THR A 42 0.64 -7.67 20.83
CA THR A 42 0.70 -6.30 21.37
C THR A 42 0.18 -5.30 20.36
N ALA A 43 0.57 -5.41 19.08
CA ALA A 43 0.07 -4.55 18.03
C ALA A 43 -1.46 -4.65 17.91
N ASP A 44 -2.03 -5.87 17.89
CA ASP A 44 -3.47 -6.11 17.79
C ASP A 44 -4.27 -5.52 18.97
N ALA A 45 -3.65 -5.44 20.15
CA ALA A 45 -4.25 -4.84 21.35
C ALA A 45 -4.23 -3.30 21.37
N ILE A 46 -3.44 -2.64 20.50
CA ILE A 46 -3.39 -1.18 20.42
C ILE A 46 -4.57 -0.67 19.59
N GLU A 47 -5.50 0.04 20.24
CA GLU A 47 -6.70 0.59 19.59
C GLU A 47 -6.43 1.85 18.78
N GLU A 48 -5.49 2.69 19.23
CA GLU A 48 -5.20 3.97 18.58
C GLU A 48 -4.34 3.74 17.31
N PRO A 49 -4.82 4.10 16.10
CA PRO A 49 -4.13 3.74 14.85
C PRO A 49 -2.72 4.31 14.67
N PHE A 50 -2.45 5.52 15.17
CA PHE A 50 -1.12 6.14 15.07
C PHE A 50 -0.13 5.52 16.07
N GLU A 51 -0.58 5.17 17.27
CA GLU A 51 0.18 4.41 18.25
C GLU A 51 0.53 3.02 17.70
N GLN A 52 -0.44 2.32 17.09
CA GLN A 52 -0.22 1.03 16.45
C GLN A 52 0.79 1.15 15.28
N ALA A 53 0.72 2.25 14.52
CA ALA A 53 1.67 2.54 13.44
C ALA A 53 3.09 2.80 13.98
N LEU A 54 3.23 3.64 15.00
CA LEU A 54 4.52 3.95 15.62
C LEU A 54 5.12 2.71 16.29
N PHE A 55 4.30 1.89 16.95
CA PHE A 55 4.70 0.61 17.52
C PHE A 55 5.32 -0.30 16.45
N ALA A 56 4.66 -0.47 15.29
CA ALA A 56 5.20 -1.24 14.18
C ALA A 56 6.50 -0.65 13.62
N MET A 57 6.65 0.68 13.62
CA MET A 57 7.87 1.38 13.20
C MET A 57 9.06 1.18 14.13
N VAL A 58 8.82 1.05 15.43
CA VAL A 58 9.86 0.84 16.45
C VAL A 58 10.23 -0.65 16.53
N HIS A 59 9.25 -1.52 16.75
CA HIS A 59 9.52 -2.87 17.24
C HIS A 59 9.90 -3.86 16.14
N LEU A 60 9.30 -3.76 14.95
CA LEU A 60 9.65 -4.67 13.85
C LEU A 60 11.10 -4.51 13.38
N PRO A 61 11.62 -3.28 13.15
CA PRO A 61 13.03 -3.11 12.79
C PRO A 61 13.98 -3.42 13.95
N TYR A 62 13.54 -3.27 15.21
CA TYR A 62 14.37 -3.64 16.36
C TYR A 62 14.52 -5.17 16.48
N LEU A 63 13.43 -5.92 16.28
CA LEU A 63 13.43 -7.39 16.31
C LEU A 63 14.18 -8.02 15.12
N GLN A 64 14.13 -7.38 13.95
CA GLN A 64 14.64 -7.91 12.68
C GLN A 64 14.11 -9.33 12.38
N PRO A 65 12.80 -9.58 12.29
CA PRO A 65 12.26 -10.95 12.16
C PRO A 65 12.57 -11.65 10.82
N PHE A 66 12.96 -10.92 9.77
CA PHE A 66 13.19 -11.46 8.42
C PHE A 66 14.66 -11.36 7.99
N ASP A 67 15.06 -12.15 7.01
CA ASP A 67 16.44 -12.18 6.47
C ASP A 67 16.88 -10.82 5.90
N ASP A 68 15.96 -10.09 5.26
CA ASP A 68 16.16 -8.71 4.76
C ASP A 68 14.81 -7.98 4.80
N VAL A 69 14.80 -6.71 4.42
CA VAL A 69 13.58 -5.92 4.12
C VAL A 69 12.82 -5.51 5.40
N ASN A 70 13.32 -5.79 6.61
CA ASN A 70 12.65 -5.45 7.88
C ASN A 70 12.18 -4.00 7.97
N LYS A 71 13.03 -3.02 7.62
CA LYS A 71 12.67 -1.59 7.61
C LYS A 71 11.56 -1.27 6.59
N ARG A 72 11.54 -1.96 5.45
CA ARG A 72 10.50 -1.80 4.40
C ARG A 72 9.18 -2.43 4.85
N VAL A 73 9.22 -3.64 5.42
CA VAL A 73 8.06 -4.33 5.98
C VAL A 73 7.44 -3.51 7.11
N SER A 74 8.25 -2.96 8.00
CA SER A 74 7.80 -2.12 9.10
C SER A 74 7.02 -0.88 8.64
N ARG A 75 7.48 -0.17 7.60
CA ARG A 75 6.75 0.98 7.03
C ARG A 75 5.43 0.58 6.36
N LEU A 76 5.37 -0.61 5.76
CA LEU A 76 4.12 -1.14 5.21
C LEU A 76 3.16 -1.55 6.32
N ALA A 77 3.65 -2.23 7.37
CA ALA A 77 2.88 -2.63 8.54
C ALA A 77 2.29 -1.41 9.27
N ALA A 78 3.07 -0.34 9.44
CA ALA A 78 2.60 0.92 10.00
C ALA A 78 1.42 1.52 9.22
N ASN A 79 1.42 1.37 7.90
CA ASN A 79 0.31 1.83 7.06
C ASN A 79 -0.95 0.96 7.16
N MET A 80 -0.85 -0.30 7.61
CA MET A 80 -2.02 -1.17 7.72
C MET A 80 -3.02 -0.63 8.74
N SER A 81 -2.56 -0.12 9.89
CA SER A 81 -3.42 0.45 10.93
C SER A 81 -4.17 1.68 10.42
N LEU A 82 -3.44 2.61 9.79
CA LEU A 82 -3.99 3.84 9.24
C LEU A 82 -5.03 3.56 8.15
N ILE A 83 -4.73 2.63 7.24
CA ILE A 83 -5.66 2.25 6.16
C ILE A 83 -6.93 1.60 6.72
N LYS A 84 -6.80 0.67 7.69
CA LYS A 84 -7.96 0.03 8.33
C LYS A 84 -8.88 1.05 9.01
N ALA A 85 -8.31 2.12 9.58
CA ALA A 85 -9.04 3.21 10.20
C ALA A 85 -9.51 4.28 9.19
N ASN A 86 -9.35 4.07 7.88
CA ASN A 86 -9.66 5.03 6.82
C ASN A 86 -8.96 6.39 7.00
N LEU A 87 -7.73 6.36 7.55
CA LEU A 87 -6.85 7.51 7.71
C LEU A 87 -5.88 7.63 6.53
N THR A 88 -5.21 8.79 6.46
CA THR A 88 -4.21 9.04 5.43
C THR A 88 -2.98 8.14 5.64
N PRO A 89 -2.58 7.33 4.64
CA PRO A 89 -1.35 6.55 4.72
C PRO A 89 -0.10 7.44 4.80
N LEU A 90 0.88 6.98 5.58
CA LEU A 90 2.23 7.52 5.64
C LEU A 90 2.96 7.37 4.31
N SER A 91 3.52 8.49 3.86
CA SER A 91 4.47 8.61 2.76
C SER A 91 5.84 9.00 3.31
N PHE A 92 6.85 8.20 2.96
CA PHE A 92 8.25 8.48 3.33
C PHE A 92 9.02 9.20 2.22
N VAL A 93 8.33 9.67 1.17
CA VAL A 93 8.96 10.29 0.00
C VAL A 93 9.76 11.54 0.38
N GLU A 94 9.27 12.31 1.35
CA GLU A 94 9.89 13.58 1.75
C GLU A 94 10.71 13.45 3.04
N VAL A 95 10.72 12.25 3.65
CA VAL A 95 11.50 12.00 4.87
C VAL A 95 12.98 11.89 4.49
N PRO A 96 13.89 12.70 5.05
CA PRO A 96 15.32 12.59 4.77
C PRO A 96 15.85 11.23 5.21
N VAL A 97 16.59 10.56 4.32
CA VAL A 97 17.09 9.20 4.55
C VAL A 97 18.06 9.16 5.75
N ASP A 98 18.94 10.15 5.86
CA ASP A 98 19.92 10.22 6.94
C ASP A 98 19.25 10.45 8.29
N LEU A 99 18.26 11.35 8.36
CA LEU A 99 17.48 11.59 9.58
C LEU A 99 16.73 10.34 10.03
N TYR A 100 16.11 9.61 9.10
CA TYR A 100 15.48 8.34 9.42
C TYR A 100 16.50 7.30 9.90
N ALA A 101 17.69 7.25 9.30
CA ALA A 101 18.74 6.33 9.72
C ALA A 101 19.23 6.64 11.14
N GLU A 102 19.48 7.91 11.46
CA GLU A 102 19.85 8.39 12.80
C GLU A 102 18.77 8.06 13.84
N ALA A 103 17.51 8.29 13.50
CA ALA A 103 16.37 7.92 14.35
C ALA A 103 16.36 6.42 14.65
N MET A 104 16.63 5.58 13.65
CA MET A 104 16.71 4.13 13.85
C MET A 104 17.93 3.73 14.70
N TYR A 105 19.08 4.37 14.54
CA TYR A 105 20.24 4.09 15.40
C TYR A 105 19.97 4.45 16.86
N ALA A 106 19.27 5.55 17.12
CA ALA A 106 18.83 5.90 18.49
C ALA A 106 17.94 4.81 19.09
N VAL A 107 17.03 4.22 18.29
CA VAL A 107 16.20 3.09 18.72
C VAL A 107 17.04 1.85 19.01
N TYR A 108 17.96 1.51 18.10
CA TYR A 108 18.77 0.29 18.22
C TYR A 108 19.79 0.35 19.36
N GLU A 109 20.55 1.44 19.44
CA GLU A 109 21.73 1.52 20.29
C GLU A 109 21.42 2.15 21.65
N LEU A 110 20.47 3.10 21.67
CA LEU A 110 20.17 3.89 22.88
C LEU A 110 18.81 3.53 23.50
N LYS A 111 18.00 2.72 22.81
CA LYS A 111 16.60 2.42 23.19
C LYS A 111 15.75 3.68 23.35
N GLN A 112 16.08 4.73 22.60
CA GLN A 112 15.37 6.01 22.60
C GLN A 112 14.53 6.11 21.34
N ILE A 113 13.25 6.47 21.52
CA ILE A 113 12.29 6.55 20.41
C ILE A 113 11.96 8.00 20.02
N ASP A 114 12.46 8.99 20.76
CA ASP A 114 12.03 10.39 20.61
C ASP A 114 12.28 10.93 19.21
N LEU A 115 13.48 10.72 18.66
CA LEU A 115 13.78 11.16 17.30
C LEU A 115 12.92 10.43 16.24
N LEU A 116 12.66 9.14 16.41
CA LEU A 116 11.79 8.39 15.49
C LEU A 116 10.34 8.85 15.58
N LYS A 117 9.86 9.16 16.79
CA LYS A 117 8.54 9.72 17.06
C LYS A 117 8.39 11.09 16.39
N ASP A 118 9.40 11.96 16.49
CA ASP A 118 9.38 13.27 15.83
C ASP A 118 9.36 13.13 14.30
N VAL A 119 10.18 12.22 13.74
CA VAL A 119 10.15 11.89 12.31
C VAL A 119 8.78 11.34 11.88
N PHE A 120 8.17 10.48 12.70
CA PHE A 120 6.85 9.91 12.45
C PHE A 120 5.76 10.98 12.41
N ILE A 121 5.71 11.87 13.41
CA ILE A 121 4.73 12.96 13.47
C ILE A 121 4.89 13.88 12.25
N TRP A 122 6.13 14.28 11.93
CA TRP A 122 6.41 15.09 10.76
C TRP A 122 5.96 14.40 9.46
N ALA A 123 6.22 13.09 9.33
CA ALA A 123 5.78 12.31 8.18
C ALA A 123 4.25 12.22 8.08
N CYS A 124 3.53 12.10 9.21
CA CYS A 124 2.06 12.15 9.26
C CYS A 124 1.53 13.48 8.71
N GLU A 125 2.03 14.60 9.21
CA GLU A 125 1.61 15.95 8.79
C GLU A 125 1.86 16.18 7.29
N ARG A 126 3.03 15.77 6.82
CA ARG A 126 3.39 15.92 5.42
C ARG A 126 2.54 15.03 4.51
N SER A 127 2.28 13.80 4.94
CA SER A 127 1.44 12.86 4.21
C SER A 127 0.00 13.37 4.11
N ALA A 128 -0.57 13.87 5.21
CA ALA A 128 -1.90 14.47 5.23
C ALA A 128 -1.99 15.66 4.26
N SER A 129 -1.02 16.57 4.31
CA SER A 129 -0.95 17.73 3.41
C SER A 129 -0.89 17.32 1.94
N ARG A 130 -0.06 16.33 1.62
CA ARG A 130 0.09 15.79 0.26
C ARG A 130 -1.19 15.14 -0.23
N TYR A 131 -1.81 14.30 0.59
CA TYR A 131 -3.07 13.64 0.23
C TYR A 131 -4.20 14.64 0.03
N ALA A 132 -4.29 15.69 0.86
CA ALA A 132 -5.26 16.76 0.66
C ALA A 132 -5.09 17.45 -0.70
N ALA A 133 -3.85 17.80 -1.07
CA ALA A 133 -3.54 18.40 -2.37
C ALA A 133 -3.86 17.48 -3.55
N VAL A 134 -3.56 16.18 -3.43
CA VAL A 134 -3.84 15.17 -4.46
C VAL A 134 -5.34 14.89 -4.60
N ARG A 135 -6.08 14.85 -3.50
CA ARG A 135 -7.55 14.69 -3.53
C ARG A 135 -8.23 15.87 -4.22
N GLN A 136 -7.71 17.09 -4.03
CA GLN A 136 -8.24 18.28 -4.71
C GLN A 136 -8.08 18.20 -6.24
N SER A 137 -7.06 17.51 -6.75
CA SER A 137 -6.81 17.38 -8.19
C SER A 137 -7.46 16.14 -8.83
N LEU A 138 -7.64 15.05 -8.07
CA LEU A 138 -8.17 13.78 -8.60
C LEU A 138 -9.70 13.64 -8.60
N GLY A 139 -10.43 14.55 -7.93
CA GLY A 139 -11.88 14.43 -7.77
C GLY A 139 -12.30 13.24 -6.89
N GLU A 140 -13.61 13.00 -6.74
CA GLU A 140 -14.11 11.83 -6.01
C GLU A 140 -14.12 10.58 -6.90
N PRO A 141 -13.74 9.39 -6.38
CA PRO A 141 -13.84 8.16 -7.14
C PRO A 141 -15.29 7.91 -7.53
N ASN A 142 -15.57 7.77 -8.83
CA ASN A 142 -16.93 7.50 -9.32
C ASN A 142 -17.35 6.07 -8.87
N PRO A 143 -18.30 5.92 -7.93
CA PRO A 143 -18.63 4.61 -7.35
C PRO A 143 -19.16 3.62 -8.38
N PHE A 144 -19.84 4.13 -9.42
CA PHE A 144 -20.35 3.33 -10.52
C PHE A 144 -19.20 2.71 -11.34
N ARG A 145 -18.15 3.50 -11.62
CA ARG A 145 -16.95 3.01 -12.31
C ARG A 145 -16.15 2.01 -11.47
N LEU A 146 -16.15 2.16 -10.15
CA LEU A 146 -15.55 1.21 -9.22
C LEU A 146 -16.29 -0.14 -9.21
N LYS A 147 -17.63 -0.10 -9.06
CA LYS A 147 -18.49 -1.30 -9.09
C LYS A 147 -18.32 -2.09 -10.40
N HIS A 148 -18.25 -1.37 -11.52
CA HIS A 148 -18.24 -1.95 -12.85
C HIS A 148 -16.84 -2.01 -13.50
N ARG A 149 -15.76 -1.85 -12.72
CA ARG A 149 -14.39 -1.68 -13.25
C ARG A 149 -13.96 -2.80 -14.19
N ASP A 150 -14.21 -4.05 -13.79
CA ASP A 150 -13.74 -5.20 -14.55
C ASP A 150 -14.59 -5.40 -15.82
N ALA A 151 -15.90 -5.16 -15.72
CA ALA A 151 -16.83 -5.11 -16.85
C ALA A 151 -16.46 -4.04 -17.88
N LEU A 152 -16.15 -2.82 -17.42
CA LEU A 152 -15.70 -1.71 -18.27
C LEU A 152 -14.38 -2.06 -19.00
N ARG A 153 -13.41 -2.65 -18.29
CA ARG A 153 -12.15 -3.08 -18.90
C ARG A 153 -12.34 -4.15 -19.97
N GLU A 154 -13.22 -5.11 -19.73
CA GLU A 154 -13.48 -6.20 -20.66
C GLU A 154 -14.08 -5.68 -21.97
N ILE A 155 -15.17 -4.90 -21.90
CA ILE A 155 -15.82 -4.39 -23.10
C ILE A 155 -14.91 -3.45 -23.90
N VAL A 156 -14.18 -2.55 -23.23
CA VAL A 156 -13.23 -1.65 -23.89
C VAL A 156 -12.11 -2.44 -24.57
N ARG A 157 -11.53 -3.45 -23.89
CA ARG A 157 -10.51 -4.33 -24.48
C ARG A 157 -11.03 -5.03 -25.73
N THR A 158 -12.23 -5.62 -25.67
CA THR A 158 -12.85 -6.30 -26.81
C THR A 158 -13.01 -5.33 -27.98
N MET A 159 -13.48 -4.11 -27.74
CA MET A 159 -13.65 -3.11 -28.79
C MET A 159 -12.34 -2.70 -29.46
N VAL A 160 -11.26 -2.55 -28.69
CA VAL A 160 -9.92 -2.23 -29.24
C VAL A 160 -9.37 -3.40 -30.06
N ILE A 161 -9.50 -4.64 -29.58
CA ILE A 161 -9.02 -5.83 -30.29
C ILE A 161 -9.81 -6.08 -31.58
N GLU A 162 -11.14 -5.94 -31.53
CA GLU A 162 -12.03 -6.17 -32.67
C GLU A 162 -12.06 -4.99 -33.67
N GLN A 163 -11.38 -3.88 -33.38
CA GLN A 163 -11.31 -2.67 -34.21
C GLN A 163 -12.70 -2.19 -34.67
N LEU A 164 -13.67 -2.19 -33.75
CA LEU A 164 -15.05 -1.89 -34.10
C LEU A 164 -15.22 -0.42 -34.50
N GLY A 165 -15.82 -0.20 -35.67
CA GLY A 165 -16.27 1.12 -36.09
C GLY A 165 -17.43 1.63 -35.23
N ARG A 166 -17.64 2.96 -35.25
CA ARG A 166 -18.57 3.69 -34.36
C ARG A 166 -20.00 3.11 -34.29
N ILE A 167 -20.55 2.65 -35.41
CA ILE A 167 -21.89 2.06 -35.49
C ILE A 167 -21.92 0.65 -34.88
N SER A 168 -20.91 -0.17 -35.18
CA SER A 168 -20.76 -1.53 -34.66
C SER A 168 -20.48 -1.55 -33.15
N ALA A 169 -19.77 -0.54 -32.66
CA ALA A 169 -19.48 -0.33 -31.24
C ALA A 169 -20.75 -0.15 -30.40
N ALA A 170 -21.66 0.74 -30.81
CA ALA A 170 -22.89 1.01 -30.05
C ALA A 170 -23.76 -0.26 -29.89
N GLY A 171 -23.95 -1.03 -30.98
CA GLY A 171 -24.70 -2.28 -30.93
C GLY A 171 -24.00 -3.38 -30.11
N ARG A 172 -22.67 -3.40 -30.09
CA ARG A 172 -21.88 -4.33 -29.27
C ARG A 172 -22.00 -4.01 -27.78
N ILE A 173 -21.87 -2.72 -27.43
CA ILE A 173 -22.01 -2.22 -26.06
C ILE A 173 -23.41 -2.55 -25.53
N GLU A 174 -24.46 -2.30 -26.32
CA GLU A 174 -25.83 -2.61 -25.92
C GLU A 174 -26.03 -4.10 -25.64
N ARG A 175 -25.56 -4.97 -26.54
CA ARG A 175 -25.69 -6.43 -26.35
C ARG A 175 -24.93 -6.91 -25.12
N TRP A 176 -23.69 -6.45 -24.95
CA TRP A 176 -22.86 -6.84 -23.81
C TRP A 176 -23.48 -6.39 -22.48
N ALA A 177 -23.96 -5.14 -22.41
CA ALA A 177 -24.60 -4.59 -21.21
C ALA A 177 -25.88 -5.37 -20.85
N ARG A 178 -26.66 -5.83 -21.83
CA ARG A 178 -27.84 -6.68 -21.56
C ARG A 178 -27.49 -8.02 -20.92
N GLU A 179 -26.32 -8.57 -21.23
CA GLU A 179 -25.86 -9.88 -20.76
C GLU A 179 -25.15 -9.81 -19.39
N HIS A 180 -24.50 -8.68 -19.07
CA HIS A 180 -23.57 -8.59 -17.93
C HIS A 180 -23.92 -7.50 -16.90
N VAL A 181 -24.93 -6.66 -17.17
CA VAL A 181 -25.32 -5.53 -16.30
C VAL A 181 -26.81 -5.59 -15.98
N GLU A 182 -27.15 -5.27 -14.73
CA GLU A 182 -28.54 -5.19 -14.24
C GLU A 182 -29.37 -4.16 -15.01
N ALA A 183 -30.66 -4.44 -15.16
CA ALA A 183 -31.53 -3.68 -16.07
C ALA A 183 -31.62 -2.18 -15.79
N ASP A 184 -31.53 -1.80 -14.51
CA ASP A 184 -31.57 -0.42 -14.01
C ASP A 184 -30.25 0.34 -14.19
N GLU A 185 -29.14 -0.37 -14.42
CA GLU A 185 -27.80 0.23 -14.57
C GLU A 185 -27.31 0.29 -16.02
N ARG A 186 -27.99 -0.38 -16.96
CA ARG A 186 -27.56 -0.54 -18.35
C ARG A 186 -27.33 0.79 -19.06
N ASP A 187 -28.26 1.73 -18.99
CA ASP A 187 -28.15 2.99 -19.74
C ASP A 187 -26.93 3.79 -19.26
N ARG A 188 -26.76 3.90 -17.94
CA ARG A 188 -25.59 4.54 -17.34
C ARG A 188 -24.28 3.81 -17.67
N PHE A 189 -24.30 2.48 -17.71
CA PHE A 189 -23.12 1.69 -18.11
C PHE A 189 -22.72 1.97 -19.55
N ARG A 190 -23.69 2.04 -20.47
CA ARG A 190 -23.43 2.35 -21.88
C ARG A 190 -22.80 3.73 -22.04
N GLU A 191 -23.35 4.75 -21.40
CA GLU A 191 -22.79 6.11 -21.41
C GLU A 191 -21.33 6.11 -20.95
N VAL A 192 -21.03 5.41 -19.86
CA VAL A 192 -19.66 5.34 -19.31
C VAL A 192 -18.70 4.63 -20.27
N VAL A 193 -19.12 3.56 -20.94
CA VAL A 193 -18.29 2.86 -21.93
C VAL A 193 -18.05 3.74 -23.16
N GLU A 194 -19.07 4.45 -23.63
CA GLU A 194 -18.95 5.38 -24.76
C GLU A 194 -17.96 6.50 -24.45
N ASP A 195 -18.04 7.09 -23.25
CA ASP A 195 -17.09 8.10 -22.77
C ASP A 195 -15.66 7.56 -22.69
N GLU A 196 -15.46 6.35 -22.18
CA GLU A 196 -14.14 5.70 -22.12
C GLU A 196 -13.54 5.51 -23.52
N VAL A 197 -14.34 4.98 -24.46
CA VAL A 197 -13.89 4.71 -25.82
C VAL A 197 -13.57 6.01 -26.56
N LEU A 198 -14.39 7.05 -26.40
CA LEU A 198 -14.13 8.38 -26.95
C LEU A 198 -12.88 9.02 -26.34
N GLY A 199 -12.59 8.72 -25.07
CA GLY A 199 -11.43 9.18 -24.36
C GLY A 199 -10.13 8.45 -24.72
N LEU A 200 -10.16 7.34 -25.46
CA LEU A 200 -8.95 6.57 -25.78
C LEU A 200 -7.96 7.37 -26.65
N HIS A 201 -6.72 7.45 -26.20
CA HIS A 201 -5.59 8.02 -26.93
C HIS A 201 -4.29 7.29 -26.57
N GLU A 202 -3.20 7.59 -27.28
CA GLU A 202 -1.87 6.95 -27.07
C GLU A 202 -1.29 7.11 -25.65
N GLY A 203 -1.91 7.92 -24.79
CA GLY A 203 -1.46 8.14 -23.41
C GLY A 203 -2.27 7.41 -22.35
N ASN A 204 -3.36 6.71 -22.71
CA ASN A 204 -4.25 6.05 -21.73
C ASN A 204 -4.68 4.62 -22.12
N PHE A 205 -4.10 4.05 -23.18
CA PHE A 205 -4.43 2.73 -23.74
C PHE A 205 -4.12 1.53 -22.82
N ALA A 206 -3.45 1.74 -21.68
CA ALA A 206 -2.99 0.69 -20.76
C ALA A 206 -3.60 0.77 -19.34
N ARG A 207 -4.73 1.48 -19.15
CA ARG A 207 -5.41 1.65 -17.85
C ARG A 207 -6.30 0.48 -17.43
#